data_AF-A0AAV1V1P2-F1
#
_entry.id   AF-A0AAV1V1P2-F1
#
_cell.length_a   1.000
_cell.length_b   1.000
_cell.length_c   1.000
_cell.angle_alpha   90.00
_cell.angle_beta   90.00
_cell.angle_gamma   90.00
#
_symmetry.space_group_name_H-M   'P 1'
#
loop_
_entity.id
_entity.type
_entity.pdbx_description
1 polymer ?
#
loop_
_entity_poly.entity_id
_entity_poly.type
_entity_poly.pdbx_seq_one_letter_code
_entity_poly.pdbx_strand_id
1 'polypeptide(L)'
;MYEGIDNLKFSYDRAGKNFSSGPSAAQDVPHRTARPDPVRQPSVGSGAPKYPRTGDSRATGRDNSSDVRSRRGGSTAAQLDSAGHRESSLMEVEVEGKRSPHDRGEACVPESFFDRVTQGLRGDLEHEQDRRLQMADTVLKHRAEFAFAQLDNERSLTSLRDELRVARGIVDRSWAEITALQTLVDAHHREHKALCEMLERKGVLHRKKQRTDGTA
;
A
#
# COMPACT_ATOMS: atom_id res chain seq x y z
N MET A 1 22.14 12.97 -24.89
CA MET A 1 21.01 12.55 -24.02
C MET A 1 20.09 11.51 -24.69
N TYR A 2 20.57 10.74 -25.69
CA TYR A 2 19.79 9.70 -26.41
C TYR A 2 20.50 8.33 -26.48
N GLU A 3 21.61 8.12 -25.78
CA GLU A 3 22.36 6.84 -25.81
C GLU A 3 21.73 5.73 -24.95
N GLY A 4 20.71 6.04 -24.15
CA GLY A 4 20.06 5.07 -23.26
C GLY A 4 19.06 4.14 -23.95
N ILE A 5 18.53 4.51 -25.13
CA ILE A 5 17.44 3.77 -25.79
C ILE A 5 18.00 2.64 -26.66
N ASP A 6 19.10 2.86 -27.37
CA ASP A 6 19.70 1.85 -28.24
C ASP A 6 20.26 0.66 -27.45
N ASN A 7 20.73 0.90 -26.22
CA ASN A 7 21.23 -0.15 -25.33
C ASN A 7 20.11 -1.05 -24.77
N LEU A 8 18.88 -0.54 -24.68
CA LEU A 8 17.73 -1.34 -24.22
C LEU A 8 17.29 -2.33 -25.31
N LYS A 9 17.39 -1.94 -26.58
CA LYS A 9 17.04 -2.82 -27.71
C LYS A 9 18.04 -3.97 -27.86
N PHE A 10 19.34 -3.67 -27.73
CA PHE A 10 20.41 -4.67 -27.83
C PHE A 10 20.37 -5.74 -26.72
N SER A 11 19.93 -5.37 -25.51
CA SER A 11 19.78 -6.33 -24.40
C SER A 11 18.58 -7.27 -24.58
N TYR A 12 17.54 -6.85 -25.32
CA TYR A 12 16.39 -7.69 -25.65
C TYR A 12 16.70 -8.74 -26.71
N ASP A 13 17.44 -8.39 -27.76
CA ASP A 13 17.80 -9.31 -28.84
C ASP A 13 18.73 -10.45 -28.37
N ARG A 14 19.59 -10.18 -27.38
CA ARG A 14 20.48 -11.19 -26.77
C ARG A 14 19.73 -12.25 -25.94
N ALA A 15 18.50 -11.97 -25.49
CA ALA A 15 17.73 -12.88 -24.65
C ALA A 15 16.89 -13.89 -25.45
N GLY A 16 16.93 -13.86 -26.80
CA GLY A 16 16.17 -14.79 -27.65
C GLY A 16 14.65 -14.69 -27.49
N LYS A 17 14.15 -13.60 -26.89
CA LYS A 17 12.72 -13.37 -26.67
C LYS A 17 12.14 -12.63 -27.87
N ASN A 18 11.78 -13.40 -28.89
CA ASN A 18 10.93 -12.90 -29.96
C ASN A 18 9.58 -12.51 -29.34
N PHE A 19 9.16 -11.26 -29.54
CA PHE A 19 7.76 -10.88 -29.35
C PHE A 19 6.93 -11.72 -30.32
N SER A 20 6.26 -12.74 -29.81
CA SER A 20 5.16 -13.35 -30.56
C SER A 20 4.12 -12.25 -30.75
N SER A 21 3.96 -11.83 -32.01
CA SER A 21 2.81 -11.09 -32.51
C SER A 21 1.54 -11.57 -31.81
N GLY A 22 0.74 -10.60 -31.36
CA GLY A 22 -0.36 -10.76 -30.43
C GLY A 22 -1.41 -11.81 -30.82
N PRO A 23 -2.34 -12.12 -29.90
CA PRO A 23 -3.33 -13.16 -30.13
C PRO A 23 -4.20 -12.79 -31.34
N SER A 24 -4.08 -13.63 -32.36
CA SER A 24 -4.92 -13.65 -33.55
C SER A 24 -6.39 -13.75 -33.14
N ALA A 25 -7.20 -12.81 -33.63
CA ALA A 25 -8.64 -12.88 -33.55
C ALA A 25 -9.16 -14.14 -34.26
N ALA A 26 -9.79 -15.04 -33.52
CA ALA A 26 -10.76 -15.98 -34.07
C ALA A 26 -11.59 -16.62 -32.94
N GLN A 27 -12.90 -16.62 -33.17
CA GLN A 27 -13.96 -17.44 -32.55
C GLN A 27 -14.64 -16.93 -31.28
N ASP A 28 -15.72 -16.19 -31.54
CA ASP A 28 -16.99 -16.24 -30.81
C ASP A 28 -17.31 -17.65 -30.31
N VAL A 29 -17.33 -17.82 -28.99
CA VAL A 29 -18.06 -18.89 -28.30
C VAL A 29 -18.82 -18.28 -27.12
N PRO A 30 -20.16 -18.41 -27.06
CA PRO A 30 -20.94 -17.85 -25.97
C PRO A 30 -20.94 -18.83 -24.79
N HIS A 31 -20.00 -18.66 -23.86
CA HIS A 31 -20.04 -19.38 -22.59
C HIS A 31 -20.96 -18.68 -21.60
N ARG A 32 -22.24 -19.06 -21.64
CA ARG A 32 -23.15 -18.95 -20.50
C ARG A 32 -22.64 -19.86 -19.38
N THR A 33 -21.98 -19.28 -18.38
CA THR A 33 -21.90 -19.88 -17.05
C THR A 33 -22.81 -19.07 -16.12
N ALA A 34 -24.02 -19.58 -15.94
CA ALA A 34 -24.91 -19.18 -14.86
C ALA A 34 -24.20 -19.49 -13.52
N ARG A 35 -23.81 -18.44 -12.80
CA ARG A 35 -23.38 -18.58 -11.42
C ARG A 35 -24.63 -18.75 -10.55
N PRO A 36 -24.72 -19.80 -9.72
CA PRO A 36 -25.77 -19.91 -8.71
C PRO A 36 -25.64 -18.76 -7.69
N ASP A 37 -26.77 -18.14 -7.38
CA ASP A 37 -26.92 -17.17 -6.30
C ASP A 37 -26.39 -17.74 -4.98
N PRO A 38 -25.59 -16.98 -4.20
CA PRO A 38 -25.34 -17.32 -2.81
C PRO A 38 -26.65 -17.24 -2.03
N VAL A 39 -27.15 -18.40 -1.61
CA VAL A 39 -28.26 -18.53 -0.66
C VAL A 39 -27.94 -17.68 0.56
N ARG A 40 -28.71 -16.59 0.72
CA ARG A 40 -28.72 -15.77 1.93
C ARG A 40 -29.11 -16.64 3.12
N GLN A 41 -28.20 -16.81 4.07
CA GLN A 41 -28.59 -17.21 5.41
C GLN A 41 -29.27 -16.03 6.13
N PRO A 42 -30.41 -16.25 6.82
CA PRO A 42 -30.99 -15.25 7.70
C PRO A 42 -30.14 -15.12 8.96
N SER A 43 -29.49 -13.97 9.14
CA SER A 43 -28.85 -13.63 10.42
C SER A 43 -29.93 -13.25 11.43
N VAL A 44 -30.00 -14.08 12.47
CA VAL A 44 -30.82 -13.94 13.67
C VAL A 44 -30.51 -12.63 14.39
N GLY A 45 -31.58 -12.00 14.88
CA GLY A 45 -31.59 -10.66 15.44
C GLY A 45 -30.59 -10.41 16.56
N SER A 46 -29.91 -9.28 16.45
CA SER A 46 -29.22 -8.61 17.55
C SER A 46 -29.82 -7.21 17.68
N GLY A 47 -30.30 -6.91 18.89
CA GLY A 47 -31.16 -5.78 19.20
C GLY A 47 -30.55 -4.43 18.86
N ALA A 48 -31.41 -3.56 18.32
CA ALA A 48 -31.15 -2.14 18.15
C ALA A 48 -31.00 -1.45 19.52
N PRO A 49 -29.90 -0.73 19.78
CA PRO A 49 -29.88 0.30 20.81
C PRO A 49 -30.66 1.52 20.31
N LYS A 50 -31.82 1.77 20.91
CA LYS A 50 -32.56 3.01 20.78
C LYS A 50 -31.75 4.14 21.42
N TYR A 51 -31.06 4.95 20.62
CA TYR A 51 -30.55 6.24 21.07
C TYR A 51 -31.49 7.36 20.60
N PRO A 52 -31.88 8.29 21.49
CA PRO A 52 -32.63 9.47 21.10
C PRO A 52 -31.74 10.46 20.32
N ARG A 53 -32.38 11.04 19.30
CA ARG A 53 -31.89 12.13 18.46
C ARG A 53 -31.87 13.43 19.28
N THR A 54 -30.67 13.91 19.62
CA THR A 54 -30.49 15.19 20.32
C THR A 54 -29.38 15.99 19.65
N GLY A 55 -29.71 17.22 19.24
CA GLY A 55 -28.75 18.31 19.13
C GLY A 55 -28.46 18.78 17.71
N ASP A 56 -29.29 19.70 17.22
CA ASP A 56 -28.87 20.70 16.25
C ASP A 56 -27.63 21.44 16.78
N SER A 57 -26.58 21.55 15.98
CA SER A 57 -25.53 22.54 16.18
C SER A 57 -25.08 23.05 14.82
N ARG A 58 -25.81 24.08 14.41
CA ARG A 58 -25.46 25.04 13.37
C ARG A 58 -24.34 25.91 13.95
N ALA A 59 -23.12 25.75 13.47
CA ALA A 59 -22.04 26.72 13.70
C ALA A 59 -21.24 26.90 12.42
N THR A 60 -21.56 28.01 11.77
CA THR A 60 -20.83 28.69 10.69
C THR A 60 -19.45 29.12 11.19
N GLY A 61 -18.42 28.97 10.36
CA GLY A 61 -17.06 29.52 10.59
C GLY A 61 -16.03 28.54 10.06
N ARG A 62 -15.58 28.65 8.80
CA ARG A 62 -14.56 29.61 8.36
C ARG A 62 -13.40 29.59 9.35
N ASP A 63 -12.36 28.81 9.05
CA ASP A 63 -11.00 29.32 9.03
C ASP A 63 -10.05 28.34 8.35
N ASN A 64 -9.34 28.91 7.38
CA ASN A 64 -8.24 28.29 6.67
C ASN A 64 -7.01 28.41 7.58
N SER A 65 -6.44 27.31 8.06
CA SER A 65 -5.04 27.30 8.48
C SER A 65 -4.32 26.11 7.86
N SER A 66 -3.67 26.40 6.75
CA SER A 66 -2.56 25.62 6.24
C SER A 66 -1.35 25.90 7.13
N ASP A 67 -1.11 25.04 8.12
CA ASP A 67 0.17 25.00 8.82
C ASP A 67 0.89 23.70 8.47
N VAL A 68 1.59 23.78 7.34
CA VAL A 68 2.62 22.83 6.92
C VAL A 68 3.76 22.95 7.93
N ARG A 69 3.69 22.17 9.01
CA ARG A 69 4.88 21.89 9.83
C ARG A 69 5.78 20.92 9.07
N SER A 70 6.57 21.51 8.18
CA SER A 70 7.85 20.96 7.71
C SER A 70 8.73 20.64 8.92
N ARG A 71 8.62 19.43 9.46
CA ARG A 71 9.61 18.89 10.41
C ARG A 71 10.84 18.45 9.64
N ARG A 72 11.61 19.49 9.33
CA ARG A 72 13.03 19.50 9.06
C ARG A 72 13.77 18.61 10.05
N GLY A 73 14.73 17.86 9.52
CA GLY A 73 15.56 16.84 10.16
C GLY A 73 15.92 17.09 11.62
N GLY A 74 15.53 16.13 12.46
CA GLY A 74 16.15 15.85 13.74
C GLY A 74 16.97 14.58 13.59
N SER A 75 18.19 14.69 13.06
CA SER A 75 19.26 13.76 13.42
C SER A 75 19.57 14.02 14.88
N THR A 76 19.02 13.19 15.76
CA THR A 76 19.49 13.09 17.13
C THR A 76 20.17 11.74 17.23
N ALA A 77 21.49 11.81 17.41
CA ALA A 77 22.36 10.68 17.64
C ALA A 77 21.74 9.72 18.66
N ALA A 78 21.72 8.45 18.30
CA ALA A 78 21.47 7.37 19.25
C ALA A 78 22.47 7.55 20.41
N GLN A 79 21.93 7.76 21.61
CA GLN A 79 22.68 7.58 22.84
C GLN A 79 23.11 6.12 22.86
N LEU A 80 24.40 5.90 22.60
CA LEU A 80 25.12 4.70 22.99
C LEU A 80 25.06 4.65 24.52
N ASP A 81 24.03 3.99 25.04
CA ASP A 81 24.01 3.54 26.43
C ASP A 81 25.13 2.50 26.58
N SER A 82 26.27 3.05 27.03
CA SER A 82 27.10 2.53 28.10
C SER A 82 27.00 1.01 28.29
N ALA A 83 27.93 0.31 27.63
CA ALA A 83 28.31 -1.04 27.99
C ALA A 83 28.66 -1.04 29.48
N GLY A 84 27.77 -1.60 30.29
CA GLY A 84 28.06 -1.94 31.68
C GLY A 84 29.27 -2.86 31.70
N HIS A 85 30.43 -2.29 32.03
CA HIS A 85 31.60 -3.04 32.42
C HIS A 85 31.23 -3.84 33.67
N ARG A 86 30.87 -5.11 33.48
CA ARG A 86 31.00 -6.10 34.53
C ARG A 86 32.50 -6.23 34.80
N GLU A 87 32.95 -5.52 35.82
CA GLU A 87 34.17 -5.83 36.53
C GLU A 87 34.07 -7.29 36.98
N SER A 88 34.78 -8.16 36.27
CA SER A 88 35.05 -9.51 36.72
C SER A 88 35.89 -9.38 37.99
N SER A 89 35.23 -9.45 39.15
CA SER A 89 35.89 -9.64 40.44
C SER A 89 36.78 -10.87 40.34
N LEU A 90 38.08 -10.63 40.21
CA LEU A 90 39.11 -11.66 40.23
C LEU A 90 39.15 -12.15 41.68
N MET A 91 38.58 -13.32 41.93
CA MET A 91 38.74 -14.01 43.20
C MET A 91 40.25 -14.19 43.47
N GLU A 92 40.75 -13.40 44.40
CA GLU A 92 42.06 -13.57 45.02
C GLU A 92 42.01 -14.87 45.83
N VAL A 93 42.42 -15.96 45.19
CA VAL A 93 42.64 -17.25 45.83
C VAL A 93 43.95 -17.15 46.60
N GLU A 94 43.83 -16.78 47.87
CA GLU A 94 44.90 -16.81 48.85
C GLU A 94 45.20 -18.29 49.19
N VAL A 95 46.11 -18.90 48.43
CA VAL A 95 46.69 -20.22 48.76
C VAL A 95 48.05 -19.98 49.38
N GLU A 96 48.06 -19.72 50.68
CA GLU A 96 49.27 -19.81 51.49
C GLU A 96 49.31 -21.18 52.19
N GLY A 97 50.15 -22.08 51.66
CA GLY A 97 50.24 -23.47 52.12
C GLY A 97 51.51 -24.17 51.67
N LYS A 98 52.62 -23.79 52.30
CA LYS A 98 54.00 -24.32 52.27
C LYS A 98 54.20 -25.82 51.96
N ARG A 99 55.33 -26.11 51.26
CA ARG A 99 56.11 -27.38 51.02
C ARG A 99 55.98 -27.89 49.57
N SER A 100 57.01 -28.27 48.79
CA SER A 100 58.46 -28.52 48.95
C SER A 100 59.13 -28.45 47.56
N PRO A 101 60.45 -28.16 47.41
CA PRO A 101 61.15 -28.04 46.12
C PRO A 101 61.87 -29.35 45.70
N HIS A 102 61.17 -30.25 45.00
CA HIS A 102 61.68 -31.46 44.28
C HIS A 102 60.40 -32.16 43.76
N ASP A 103 60.11 -32.43 42.49
CA ASP A 103 60.84 -32.46 41.22
C ASP A 103 60.07 -31.60 40.20
N ARG A 104 60.72 -30.59 39.61
CA ARG A 104 60.23 -30.02 38.34
C ARG A 104 60.64 -30.97 37.22
N GLY A 105 59.89 -32.06 37.08
CA GLY A 105 59.72 -32.62 35.75
C GLY A 105 59.02 -31.55 34.93
N GLU A 106 59.78 -30.84 34.07
CA GLU A 106 59.21 -30.05 32.99
C GLU A 106 58.28 -30.97 32.21
N ALA A 107 56.98 -30.90 32.53
CA ALA A 107 55.96 -31.52 31.72
C ALA A 107 55.97 -30.77 30.39
N CYS A 108 56.80 -31.23 29.46
CA CYS A 108 56.72 -30.86 28.07
C CYS A 108 55.26 -31.08 27.65
N VAL A 109 54.53 -29.99 27.47
CA VAL A 109 53.22 -30.04 26.83
C VAL A 109 53.46 -30.73 25.49
N PRO A 110 52.82 -31.89 25.21
CA PRO A 110 53.07 -32.61 23.98
C PRO A 110 52.81 -31.66 22.81
N GLU A 111 53.75 -31.55 21.86
CA GLU A 111 53.57 -30.72 20.65
C GLU A 111 52.24 -31.05 19.93
N SER A 112 51.79 -32.31 20.03
CA SER A 112 50.51 -32.79 19.52
C SER A 112 49.26 -32.13 20.13
N PHE A 113 49.37 -31.48 21.31
CA PHE A 113 48.28 -30.71 21.90
C PHE A 113 47.99 -29.45 21.09
N PHE A 114 49.04 -28.70 20.73
CA PHE A 114 48.88 -27.47 19.95
C PHE A 114 48.36 -27.75 18.54
N ASP A 115 48.80 -28.85 17.92
CA ASP A 115 48.28 -29.28 16.62
C ASP A 115 46.78 -29.57 16.68
N ARG A 116 46.33 -30.29 17.71
CA ARG A 116 44.91 -30.62 17.89
C ARG A 116 44.06 -29.38 18.13
N VAL A 117 44.54 -28.44 18.96
CA VAL A 117 43.84 -27.17 19.20
C VAL A 117 43.78 -26.33 17.93
N THR A 118 44.88 -26.23 17.19
CA THR A 118 44.95 -25.49 15.93
C THR A 118 44.02 -26.08 14.87
N GLN A 119 43.96 -27.41 14.76
CA GLN A 119 43.06 -28.10 13.85
C GLN A 119 41.58 -27.86 14.22
N GLY A 120 41.24 -27.89 15.51
CA GLY A 120 39.90 -27.58 15.99
C GLY A 120 39.48 -26.16 15.63
N LEU A 121 40.33 -25.18 15.95
CA LEU A 121 40.07 -23.76 15.62
C LEU A 121 39.92 -23.51 14.12
N ARG A 122 40.68 -24.24 13.28
CA ARG A 122 40.53 -24.18 11.83
C ARG A 122 39.14 -24.66 11.40
N GLY A 123 38.71 -25.82 11.89
CA GLY A 123 37.38 -26.36 11.59
C GLY A 123 36.25 -25.44 12.04
N ASP A 124 36.36 -24.88 13.25
CA ASP A 124 35.39 -23.92 13.78
C ASP A 124 35.32 -22.64 12.93
N LEU A 125 36.46 -22.14 12.45
CA LEU A 125 36.52 -20.96 11.59
C LEU A 125 35.90 -21.23 10.22
N GLU A 126 36.19 -22.37 9.60
CA GLU A 126 35.61 -22.77 8.31
C GLU A 126 34.09 -22.92 8.43
N HIS A 127 33.61 -23.62 9.48
CA HIS A 127 32.18 -23.76 9.74
C HIS A 127 31.49 -22.40 9.95
N GLU A 128 32.13 -21.49 10.69
CA GLU A 128 31.59 -20.15 10.91
C GLU A 128 31.55 -19.33 9.62
N GLN A 129 32.56 -19.45 8.76
CA GLN A 129 32.56 -18.80 7.44
C GLN A 129 31.42 -19.32 6.57
N ASP A 130 31.23 -20.63 6.50
CA ASP A 130 30.13 -21.25 5.75
C ASP A 130 28.76 -20.80 6.28
N ARG A 131 28.59 -20.78 7.60
CA ARG A 131 27.35 -20.29 8.24
C ARG A 131 27.08 -18.84 7.86
N ARG A 132 28.10 -17.97 7.90
CA ARG A 132 27.96 -16.55 7.54
C ARG A 132 27.63 -16.35 6.07
N LEU A 133 28.22 -17.14 5.18
CA LEU A 133 27.92 -17.10 3.75
C LEU A 133 26.46 -17.48 3.49
N GLN A 134 25.98 -18.57 4.09
CA GLN A 134 24.58 -18.97 3.97
C GLN A 134 23.63 -17.90 4.52
N MET A 135 23.96 -17.28 5.66
CA MET A 135 23.19 -16.16 6.19
C MET A 135 23.19 -14.95 5.25
N ALA A 136 24.35 -14.60 4.67
CA ALA A 136 24.44 -13.51 3.71
C ALA A 136 23.55 -13.76 2.48
N ASP A 137 23.56 -14.98 1.95
CA ASP A 137 22.72 -15.38 0.82
C ASP A 137 21.23 -15.27 1.14
N THR A 138 20.79 -15.72 2.31
CA THR A 138 19.38 -15.60 2.73
C THR A 138 18.95 -14.14 2.89
N VAL A 139 19.80 -13.29 3.47
CA VAL A 139 19.54 -11.84 3.59
C VAL A 139 19.44 -11.19 2.21
N LEU A 140 20.36 -11.53 1.29
CA LEU A 140 20.32 -11.01 -0.08
C LEU A 140 19.05 -11.46 -0.82
N LYS A 141 18.64 -12.72 -0.65
CA LYS A 141 17.41 -13.25 -1.22
C LYS A 141 16.18 -12.48 -0.71
N HIS A 142 16.03 -12.32 0.60
CA HIS A 142 14.90 -11.58 1.16
C HIS A 142 14.90 -10.11 0.76
N ARG A 143 16.08 -9.49 0.67
CA ARG A 143 16.20 -8.11 0.17
C ARG A 143 15.73 -8.00 -1.28
N ALA A 144 16.07 -8.97 -2.13
CA ALA A 144 15.62 -9.00 -3.51
C ALA A 144 14.10 -9.21 -3.60
N GLU A 145 13.56 -10.19 -2.87
CA GLU A 145 12.10 -10.44 -2.78
C GLU A 145 11.34 -9.18 -2.34
N PHE A 146 11.85 -8.49 -1.31
CA PHE A 146 11.28 -7.23 -0.85
C PHE A 146 11.30 -6.15 -1.93
N ALA A 147 12.42 -5.98 -2.64
CA ALA A 147 12.55 -5.00 -3.71
C ALA A 147 11.58 -5.29 -4.88
N PHE A 148 11.39 -6.57 -5.24
CA PHE A 148 10.40 -6.95 -6.26
C PHE A 148 8.97 -6.67 -5.82
N ALA A 149 8.61 -7.04 -4.59
CA ALA A 149 7.29 -6.74 -4.04
C ALA A 149 7.02 -5.22 -4.00
N GLN A 150 8.03 -4.42 -3.68
CA GLN A 150 7.93 -2.96 -3.72
C GLN A 150 7.65 -2.43 -5.14
N LEU A 151 8.38 -2.92 -6.15
CA LEU A 151 8.16 -2.52 -7.54
C LEU A 151 6.77 -2.92 -8.05
N ASP A 152 6.27 -4.10 -7.70
CA ASP A 152 4.93 -4.54 -8.08
C ASP A 152 3.83 -3.70 -7.42
N ASN A 153 4.02 -3.31 -6.15
CA ASN A 153 3.14 -2.36 -5.48
C ASN A 153 3.13 -0.99 -6.16
N GLU A 154 4.30 -0.46 -6.54
CA GLU A 154 4.41 0.83 -7.23
C GLU A 154 3.73 0.81 -8.61
N ARG A 155 3.91 -0.29 -9.36
CA ARG A 155 3.21 -0.51 -10.64
C ARG A 155 1.70 -0.57 -10.44
N SER A 156 1.23 -1.31 -9.44
CA SER A 156 -0.20 -1.46 -9.13
C SER A 156 -0.82 -0.11 -8.74
N LEU A 157 -0.13 0.67 -7.89
CA LEU A 157 -0.57 2.03 -7.52
C LEU A 157 -0.62 2.98 -8.72
N THR A 158 0.34 2.87 -9.63
CA THR A 158 0.35 3.66 -10.86
C THR A 158 -0.83 3.29 -11.76
N SER A 159 -1.11 2.00 -11.94
CA SER A 159 -2.28 1.52 -12.69
C SER A 159 -3.59 2.06 -12.11
N LEU A 160 -3.77 1.95 -10.79
CA LEU A 160 -4.96 2.46 -10.10
C LEU A 160 -5.12 3.97 -10.28
N ARG A 161 -4.01 4.73 -10.26
CA ARG A 161 -4.05 6.17 -10.49
C ARG A 161 -4.51 6.52 -11.91
N ASP A 162 -4.06 5.75 -12.89
CA ASP A 162 -4.48 5.93 -14.28
C ASP A 162 -5.96 5.59 -14.49
N GLU A 163 -6.43 4.48 -13.92
CA GLU A 163 -7.85 4.12 -13.92
C GLU A 163 -8.71 5.20 -13.27
N LEU A 164 -8.28 5.73 -12.11
CA LEU A 164 -8.98 6.81 -11.42
C LEU A 164 -9.06 8.07 -12.28
N ARG A 165 -7.98 8.41 -13.00
CA ARG A 165 -7.96 9.54 -13.94
C ARG A 165 -8.96 9.34 -15.07
N VAL A 166 -9.05 8.13 -15.63
CA VAL A 166 -10.05 7.81 -16.68
C VAL A 166 -11.47 7.90 -16.13
N ALA A 167 -11.74 7.31 -14.97
CA ALA A 167 -13.05 7.35 -14.32
C ALA A 167 -13.50 8.78 -14.04
N ARG A 168 -12.59 9.63 -13.53
CA ARG A 168 -12.87 11.05 -13.32
C ARG A 168 -13.23 11.77 -14.62
N GLY A 169 -12.49 11.52 -15.70
CA GLY A 169 -12.81 12.08 -17.01
C GLY A 169 -14.13 11.58 -17.59
N ILE A 170 -14.60 10.39 -17.23
CA ILE A 170 -15.96 9.92 -17.57
C ILE A 170 -17.00 10.71 -16.77
N VAL A 171 -16.82 10.85 -15.45
CA VAL A 171 -17.75 11.60 -14.59
C VAL A 171 -17.88 13.05 -15.05
N ASP A 172 -16.76 13.71 -15.36
CA ASP A 172 -16.76 15.10 -15.82
C ASP A 172 -17.54 15.26 -17.15
N ARG A 173 -17.38 14.31 -18.08
CA ARG A 173 -18.15 14.29 -19.34
C ARG A 173 -19.64 14.08 -19.10
N SER A 174 -20.01 13.09 -18.29
CA SER A 174 -21.41 12.83 -17.96
C SER A 174 -22.06 14.02 -17.26
N TRP A 175 -21.32 14.72 -16.40
CA TRP A 175 -21.81 15.93 -15.75
C TRP A 175 -22.07 17.06 -16.75
N ALA A 176 -21.19 17.25 -17.73
CA ALA A 176 -21.39 18.21 -18.81
C ALA A 176 -22.64 17.87 -19.65
N GLU A 177 -22.86 16.59 -19.98
CA GLU A 177 -24.06 16.13 -20.69
C GLU A 177 -25.35 16.37 -19.91
N ILE A 178 -25.38 16.03 -18.62
CA ILE A 178 -26.52 16.30 -17.72
C ILE A 178 -26.83 17.79 -17.70
N THR A 179 -25.80 18.63 -17.59
CA THR A 179 -25.97 20.09 -17.59
C THR A 179 -26.57 20.57 -18.92
N ALA A 180 -26.07 20.07 -20.06
CA ALA A 180 -26.62 20.42 -21.37
C ALA A 180 -28.09 20.00 -21.51
N LEU A 181 -28.44 18.78 -21.09
CA LEU A 181 -29.82 18.29 -21.09
C LEU A 181 -30.73 19.14 -20.20
N GLN A 182 -30.26 19.55 -19.02
CA GLN A 182 -31.02 20.43 -18.14
C GLN A 182 -31.34 21.76 -18.83
N THR A 183 -30.35 22.38 -19.47
CA THR A 183 -30.57 23.65 -20.20
C THR A 183 -31.58 23.50 -21.34
N LEU A 184 -31.59 22.36 -22.03
CA LEU A 184 -32.55 22.05 -23.08
C LEU A 184 -33.96 21.87 -22.53
N VAL A 185 -34.12 21.13 -21.43
CA VAL A 185 -35.42 20.96 -20.75
C VAL A 185 -35.95 22.32 -20.29
N ASP A 186 -35.11 23.16 -19.72
CA ASP A 186 -35.50 24.50 -19.27
C ASP A 186 -35.92 25.40 -20.46
N ALA A 187 -35.24 25.27 -21.61
CA ALA A 187 -35.60 25.99 -22.83
C ALA A 187 -36.97 25.53 -23.35
N HIS A 188 -37.17 24.22 -23.47
CA HIS A 188 -38.45 23.66 -23.90
C HIS A 188 -39.60 24.03 -22.94
N HIS A 189 -39.33 24.04 -21.63
CA HIS A 189 -40.31 24.48 -20.63
C HIS A 189 -40.73 25.95 -20.84
N ARG A 190 -39.76 26.83 -21.11
CA ARG A 190 -40.01 28.25 -21.42
C ARG A 190 -40.83 28.41 -22.70
N GLU A 191 -40.52 27.67 -23.76
CA GLU A 191 -41.27 27.67 -25.02
C GLU A 191 -42.71 27.18 -24.84
N HIS A 192 -42.89 26.04 -24.15
CA HIS A 192 -44.20 25.49 -23.86
C HIS A 192 -45.05 26.49 -23.05
N LYS A 193 -44.46 27.13 -22.03
CA LYS A 193 -45.12 28.17 -21.26
C LYS A 193 -45.57 29.34 -22.14
N ALA A 194 -44.70 29.83 -23.02
CA ALA A 194 -45.02 30.93 -23.94
C ALA A 194 -46.17 30.56 -24.91
N LEU A 195 -46.18 29.33 -25.42
CA LEU A 195 -47.26 28.81 -26.28
C LEU A 195 -48.60 28.74 -25.53
N CYS A 196 -48.60 28.23 -24.29
CA CYS A 196 -49.80 28.21 -23.44
C CYS A 196 -50.34 29.62 -23.23
N GLU A 197 -49.50 30.58 -22.85
CA GLU A 197 -49.91 31.97 -22.65
C GLU A 197 -50.49 32.59 -23.93
N MET A 198 -49.91 32.31 -25.10
CA MET A 198 -50.45 32.79 -26.38
C MET A 198 -51.85 32.19 -26.66
N LEU A 199 -52.04 30.90 -26.43
CA LEU A 199 -53.32 30.22 -26.67
C LEU A 199 -54.42 30.70 -25.70
N GLU A 200 -54.07 30.98 -24.45
CA GLU A 200 -54.97 31.62 -23.48
C GLU A 200 -55.38 33.02 -23.94
N ARG A 201 -54.43 33.86 -24.38
CA ARG A 201 -54.72 35.22 -24.88
C ARG A 201 -55.62 35.21 -26.12
N LYS A 202 -55.48 34.20 -26.99
CA LYS A 202 -56.34 34.03 -28.17
C LYS A 202 -57.72 33.42 -27.85
N GLY A 203 -58.01 33.11 -26.58
CA GLY A 203 -59.27 32.50 -26.16
C GLY A 203 -59.46 31.05 -26.57
N VAL A 204 -58.42 30.41 -27.14
CA VAL A 204 -58.46 29.01 -27.60
C VAL A 204 -58.48 28.06 -26.40
N LEU A 205 -57.71 28.39 -25.36
CA LEU A 205 -57.77 27.71 -24.07
C LEU A 205 -58.65 28.53 -23.13
N HIS A 206 -59.81 27.99 -22.78
CA HIS A 206 -60.63 28.57 -21.73
C HIS A 206 -59.98 28.32 -20.39
N ARG A 207 -59.54 29.39 -19.72
CA ARG A 207 -59.08 29.34 -18.34
C ARG A 207 -60.21 28.76 -17.50
N LYS A 208 -60.10 27.48 -17.10
CA LYS A 208 -61.01 26.87 -16.12
C LYS A 208 -60.91 27.75 -14.89
N LYS A 209 -61.92 28.60 -14.66
CA LYS A 209 -62.03 29.35 -13.41
C LYS A 209 -62.05 28.29 -12.32
N GLN A 210 -61.01 28.25 -11.48
CA GLN A 210 -61.10 27.50 -10.24
C GLN A 210 -62.32 28.08 -9.52
N ARG A 211 -63.39 27.28 -9.42
CA ARG A 211 -64.48 27.56 -8.50
C ARG A 211 -63.85 27.53 -7.13
N THR A 212 -63.58 28.70 -6.57
CA THR A 212 -63.42 28.86 -5.13
C THR A 212 -64.80 28.63 -4.53
N ASP A 213 -65.13 27.36 -4.32
CA ASP A 213 -66.26 26.98 -3.48
C ASP A 213 -65.81 27.26 -2.04
N GLY A 214 -66.04 28.50 -1.61
CA GLY A 214 -65.90 28.92 -0.22
C GLY A 214 -66.86 28.09 0.61
N THR A 215 -66.32 27.11 1.34
CA THR A 215 -67.08 26.39 2.35
C THR A 215 -66.88 27.14 3.66
N ALA A 216 -67.95 27.81 4.10
CA ALA A 216 -68.09 28.34 5.44
C ALA A 216 -68.41 27.21 6.43
#